data_AF-A0A834YAF9-F1
#
_entry.id   AF-A0A834YAF9-F1
#
_cell.length_a   1.000
_cell.length_b   1.000
_cell.length_c   1.000
_cell.angle_alpha   90.00
_cell.angle_beta   90.00
_cell.angle_gamma   90.00
#
_symmetry.space_group_name_H-M   'P 1'
#
loop_
_entity.id
_entity.type
_entity.pdbx_description
1 polymer ?
#
loop_
_entity_poly.entity_id
_entity_poly.type
_entity_poly.pdbx_seq_one_letter_code
_entity_poly.pdbx_strand_id
1 'polypeptide(L)'
;MIGEYDDDQVGPRHSQDRQNFPPNNIILMLGGAGFLWLGWTGFNGGSPYAANRITSLAILNTHLCTATSLFVWMSLDLIVYKKSSVIGAVQGMITGLVCITPGAGVVESWAAILMGLMSGSIPWYTMMVVHKRLAFFQKVDDTLAVFHTHAVAGLLGGVLSGLFAKPPLLRMFYGNSNHRIGLVYSILDKEFKEGAKQMMYQLLGAGFVTVWNLVVTSLICILISRIVDLRMDEEDLLIGDDAVHGEEAYALWGDGERMPRLLMTPRIPYICRRMSRQSDDEQI
;
A
#
# COMPACT_ATOMS: atom_id res chain seq x y z
N MET A 1 13.00 30.15 0.84
CA MET A 1 12.50 30.13 2.23
C MET A 1 11.96 28.74 2.47
N ILE A 2 12.81 27.88 3.02
CA ILE A 2 12.45 26.53 3.45
C ILE A 2 11.87 26.76 4.84
N GLY A 3 10.57 26.51 5.01
CA GLY A 3 9.93 26.66 6.32
C GLY A 3 10.53 25.64 7.27
N GLU A 4 10.91 26.09 8.46
CA GLU A 4 11.05 25.22 9.63
C GLU A 4 9.79 24.36 9.70
N TYR A 5 9.95 23.05 9.54
CA TYR A 5 8.88 22.13 9.85
C TYR A 5 8.76 22.11 11.37
N ASP A 6 7.54 22.26 11.90
CA ASP A 6 7.29 22.00 13.32
C ASP A 6 7.75 20.57 13.63
N ASP A 7 8.78 20.41 14.48
CA ASP A 7 9.35 19.12 14.92
C ASP A 7 8.33 18.22 15.67
N ASP A 8 7.11 18.70 15.90
CA ASP A 8 6.04 17.97 16.56
C ASP A 8 5.40 16.86 15.68
N GLN A 9 5.80 16.67 14.41
CA GLN A 9 5.27 15.63 13.52
C GLN A 9 6.33 14.96 12.63
N VAL A 10 6.09 13.69 12.23
CA VAL A 10 6.99 12.88 11.36
C VAL A 10 7.34 13.57 10.04
N GLY A 11 6.42 14.36 9.47
CA GLY A 11 6.66 15.09 8.22
C GLY A 11 6.81 14.21 6.96
N PRO A 12 7.02 14.84 5.80
CA PRO A 12 7.28 14.12 4.54
C PRO A 12 8.73 13.62 4.48
N ARG A 13 8.99 12.62 3.63
CA ARG A 13 10.36 12.22 3.28
C ARG A 13 11.09 13.34 2.53
N HIS A 14 12.41 13.18 2.44
CA HIS A 14 13.26 14.08 1.69
C HIS A 14 12.79 14.21 0.24
N SER A 15 12.94 15.41 -0.33
CA SER A 15 12.36 15.74 -1.63
C SER A 15 12.90 14.88 -2.78
N GLN A 16 14.15 14.42 -2.67
CA GLN A 16 14.79 13.54 -3.65
C GLN A 16 14.13 12.15 -3.65
N ASP A 17 13.87 11.57 -2.49
CA ASP A 17 13.22 10.25 -2.37
C ASP A 17 11.79 10.29 -2.88
N ARG A 18 11.10 11.42 -2.69
CA ARG A 18 9.75 11.62 -3.21
C ARG A 18 9.71 11.67 -4.74
N GLN A 19 10.77 12.16 -5.38
CA GLN A 19 10.88 12.21 -6.84
C GLN A 19 11.31 10.87 -7.43
N ASN A 20 12.12 10.10 -6.70
CA ASN A 20 12.63 8.80 -7.14
C ASN A 20 12.43 7.75 -6.05
N PHE A 21 11.26 7.10 -6.07
CA PHE A 21 10.87 6.08 -5.09
C PHE A 21 10.68 4.70 -5.72
N PRO A 22 11.75 4.02 -6.17
CA PRO A 22 11.63 2.64 -6.62
C PRO A 22 11.34 1.70 -5.43
N PRO A 23 10.58 0.62 -5.63
CA PRO A 23 10.41 -0.40 -4.60
C PRO A 23 11.76 -1.08 -4.31
N ASN A 24 12.08 -1.30 -3.03
CA ASN A 24 13.35 -1.91 -2.64
C ASN A 24 13.49 -3.36 -3.17
N ASN A 25 12.43 -4.16 -3.10
CA ASN A 25 12.43 -5.56 -3.52
C ASN A 25 11.02 -6.05 -3.88
N ILE A 26 10.76 -6.16 -5.18
CA ILE A 26 9.46 -6.59 -5.72
C ILE A 26 9.14 -8.05 -5.36
N ILE A 27 10.15 -8.92 -5.29
CA ILE A 27 9.95 -10.34 -4.98
C ILE A 27 9.52 -10.51 -3.52
N LEU A 28 10.16 -9.79 -2.60
CA LEU A 28 9.77 -9.80 -1.19
C LEU A 28 8.35 -9.24 -1.01
N MET A 29 8.02 -8.14 -1.71
CA MET A 29 6.66 -7.60 -1.73
C MET A 29 5.63 -8.64 -2.21
N LEU A 30 5.94 -9.41 -3.25
CA LEU A 30 5.06 -10.49 -3.73
C LEU A 30 4.91 -11.63 -2.72
N GLY A 31 5.98 -12.01 -2.03
CA GLY A 31 5.91 -12.96 -0.92
C GLY A 31 4.98 -12.48 0.19
N GLY A 32 5.13 -11.22 0.62
CA GLY A 32 4.25 -10.56 1.59
C GLY A 32 2.80 -10.50 1.12
N ALA A 33 2.56 -10.17 -0.14
CA ALA A 33 1.22 -10.17 -0.74
C ALA A 33 0.56 -11.56 -0.69
N GLY A 34 1.33 -12.62 -0.98
CA GLY A 34 0.87 -14.00 -0.88
C GLY A 34 0.48 -14.38 0.55
N PHE A 35 1.32 -14.03 1.54
CA PHE A 35 1.00 -14.26 2.96
C PHE A 35 -0.21 -13.46 3.43
N LEU A 36 -0.38 -12.22 2.97
CA LEU A 36 -1.56 -11.40 3.28
C LEU A 36 -2.82 -12.05 2.74
N TRP A 37 -2.85 -12.49 1.48
CA TRP A 37 -4.04 -13.14 0.92
C TRP A 37 -4.37 -14.44 1.67
N LEU A 38 -3.36 -15.29 1.90
CA LEU A 38 -3.53 -16.52 2.68
C LEU A 38 -4.04 -16.23 4.10
N GLY A 39 -3.42 -15.27 4.79
CA GLY A 39 -3.81 -14.86 6.13
C GLY A 39 -5.22 -14.28 6.18
N TRP A 40 -5.65 -13.56 5.14
CA TRP A 40 -6.98 -12.98 5.07
C TRP A 40 -8.10 -14.00 4.97
N THR A 41 -7.82 -15.18 4.41
CA THR A 41 -8.74 -16.34 4.46
C THR A 41 -9.05 -16.69 5.92
N GLY A 42 -8.04 -16.69 6.80
CA GLY A 42 -8.21 -16.85 8.24
C GLY A 42 -8.83 -15.62 8.91
N PHE A 43 -8.47 -14.41 8.48
CA PHE A 43 -9.02 -13.15 9.03
C PHE A 43 -10.54 -13.08 8.85
N ASN A 44 -11.04 -13.22 7.62
CA ASN A 44 -12.47 -13.17 7.33
C ASN A 44 -13.19 -14.49 7.67
N GLY A 45 -12.56 -15.63 7.40
CA GLY A 45 -13.11 -16.95 7.72
C GLY A 45 -13.20 -17.23 9.21
N GLY A 46 -12.33 -16.60 10.02
CA GLY A 46 -12.33 -16.73 11.48
C GLY A 46 -13.33 -15.81 12.18
N SER A 47 -13.77 -14.73 11.55
CA SER A 47 -14.70 -13.74 12.13
C SER A 47 -16.01 -14.30 12.70
N PRO A 48 -16.60 -15.40 12.17
CA PRO A 48 -17.77 -16.03 12.78
C PRO A 48 -17.48 -16.80 14.09
N TYR A 49 -16.21 -16.96 14.47
CA TYR A 49 -15.75 -17.73 15.65
C TYR A 49 -16.24 -19.18 15.71
N ALA A 50 -16.58 -19.77 14.56
CA ALA A 50 -17.09 -21.13 14.46
C ALA A 50 -16.78 -21.74 13.08
N ALA A 51 -16.71 -23.07 12.99
CA ALA A 51 -16.65 -23.77 11.71
C ALA A 51 -18.07 -24.05 11.19
N ASN A 52 -18.59 -23.16 10.34
CA ASN A 52 -19.97 -23.23 9.84
C ASN A 52 -20.09 -22.73 8.39
N ARG A 53 -21.33 -22.67 7.86
CA ARG A 53 -21.58 -22.21 6.48
C ARG A 53 -21.20 -20.75 6.24
N ILE A 54 -21.29 -19.89 7.25
CA ILE A 54 -20.91 -18.48 7.16
C ILE A 54 -19.39 -18.35 7.01
N THR A 55 -18.62 -19.19 7.72
CA THR A 55 -17.17 -19.29 7.53
C THR A 55 -16.80 -19.67 6.10
N SER A 56 -17.44 -20.70 5.54
CA SER A 56 -17.23 -21.09 4.13
C SER A 56 -17.58 -19.96 3.16
N LEU A 57 -18.69 -19.25 3.41
CA LEU A 57 -19.11 -18.11 2.60
C LEU A 57 -18.13 -16.93 2.70
N ALA A 58 -17.66 -16.60 3.91
CA ALA A 58 -16.71 -15.51 4.13
C ALA A 58 -15.39 -15.76 3.40
N ILE A 59 -14.90 -17.01 3.44
CA ILE A 59 -13.72 -17.43 2.68
C ILE A 59 -13.96 -17.28 1.17
N LEU A 60 -15.08 -17.81 0.66
CA LEU A 60 -15.42 -17.73 -0.77
C LEU A 60 -15.50 -16.27 -1.24
N ASN A 61 -16.23 -15.44 -0.52
CA ASN A 61 -16.40 -14.02 -0.85
C ASN A 61 -15.08 -13.26 -0.79
N THR A 62 -14.18 -13.62 0.15
CA THR A 62 -12.83 -13.04 0.24
C THR A 62 -12.05 -13.30 -1.04
N HIS A 63 -12.03 -14.54 -1.54
CA HIS A 63 -11.34 -14.86 -2.78
C HIS A 63 -12.00 -14.23 -4.01
N LEU A 64 -13.33 -14.27 -4.13
CA LEU A 64 -14.06 -13.70 -5.27
C LEU A 64 -13.86 -12.18 -5.39
N CYS A 65 -14.04 -11.45 -4.29
CA CYS A 65 -13.86 -10.00 -4.28
C CYS A 65 -12.42 -9.63 -4.62
N THR A 66 -11.45 -10.30 -4.01
CA THR A 66 -10.01 -10.04 -4.22
C THR A 66 -9.58 -10.32 -5.65
N ALA A 67 -9.95 -11.47 -6.21
CA ALA A 67 -9.61 -11.82 -7.57
C ALA A 67 -10.23 -10.84 -8.59
N THR A 68 -11.47 -10.43 -8.36
CA THR A 68 -12.15 -9.44 -9.21
C THR A 68 -11.48 -8.07 -9.13
N SER A 69 -11.14 -7.62 -7.91
CA SER A 69 -10.46 -6.34 -7.67
C SER A 69 -9.09 -6.28 -8.33
N LEU A 70 -8.28 -7.34 -8.15
CA LEU A 70 -6.99 -7.51 -8.81
C LEU A 70 -7.13 -7.44 -10.33
N PHE A 71 -8.07 -8.20 -10.89
CA PHE A 71 -8.29 -8.24 -12.34
C PHE A 71 -8.67 -6.87 -12.91
N VAL A 72 -9.57 -6.15 -12.22
CA VAL A 72 -10.00 -4.81 -12.63
C VAL A 72 -8.87 -3.81 -12.55
N TRP A 73 -8.09 -3.83 -11.47
CA TRP A 73 -6.94 -2.94 -11.32
C TRP A 73 -5.92 -3.15 -12.45
N MET A 74 -5.55 -4.41 -12.71
CA MET A 74 -4.62 -4.75 -13.80
C MET A 74 -5.18 -4.34 -15.17
N SER A 75 -6.50 -4.51 -15.37
CA SER A 75 -7.17 -4.09 -16.59
C SER A 75 -7.11 -2.57 -16.78
N LEU A 76 -7.33 -1.79 -15.70
CA LEU A 76 -7.22 -0.33 -15.75
C LEU A 76 -5.78 0.14 -16.00
N ASP A 77 -4.79 -0.48 -15.35
CA ASP A 77 -3.37 -0.23 -15.63
C ASP A 77 -3.05 -0.49 -17.11
N LEU A 78 -3.50 -1.63 -17.65
CA LEU A 78 -3.30 -1.98 -19.05
C LEU A 78 -4.01 -1.01 -20.01
N ILE A 79 -5.23 -0.59 -19.70
CA ILE A 79 -6.01 0.31 -20.58
C ILE A 79 -5.40 1.71 -20.59
N VAL A 80 -5.05 2.25 -19.43
CA VAL A 80 -4.63 3.65 -19.25
C VAL A 80 -3.13 3.81 -19.48
N TYR A 81 -2.31 2.93 -18.93
CA TYR A 81 -0.85 3.02 -18.98
C TYR A 81 -0.21 2.05 -20.00
N LYS A 82 -1.01 1.26 -20.72
CA LYS A 82 -0.57 0.30 -21.76
C LYS A 82 0.35 -0.81 -21.26
N LYS A 83 0.53 -0.94 -19.94
CA LYS A 83 1.34 -1.95 -19.28
C LYS A 83 0.66 -2.30 -17.95
N SER A 84 0.59 -3.60 -17.65
CA SER A 84 0.17 -4.04 -16.31
C SER A 84 1.33 -3.91 -15.33
N SER A 85 1.05 -3.46 -14.10
CA SER A 85 2.05 -3.32 -13.04
C SER A 85 1.92 -4.44 -12.02
N VAL A 86 3.04 -5.01 -11.57
CA VAL A 86 3.06 -5.97 -10.45
C VAL A 86 2.67 -5.28 -9.14
N ILE A 87 3.16 -4.06 -8.92
CA ILE A 87 2.76 -3.22 -7.79
C ILE A 87 1.24 -2.97 -7.87
N GLY A 88 0.74 -2.62 -9.06
CA GLY A 88 -0.69 -2.44 -9.31
C GLY A 88 -1.51 -3.69 -8.99
N ALA A 89 -1.06 -4.87 -9.40
CA ALA A 89 -1.71 -6.13 -9.06
C ALA A 89 -1.81 -6.36 -7.54
N VAL A 90 -0.74 -6.07 -6.79
CA VAL A 90 -0.75 -6.14 -5.32
C VAL A 90 -1.70 -5.11 -4.71
N GLN A 91 -1.76 -3.88 -5.23
CA GLN A 91 -2.73 -2.89 -4.77
C GLN A 91 -4.19 -3.30 -5.05
N GLY A 92 -4.45 -3.84 -6.24
CA GLY A 92 -5.76 -4.40 -6.61
C GLY A 92 -6.17 -5.57 -5.71
N MET A 93 -5.22 -6.43 -5.34
CA MET A 93 -5.43 -7.49 -4.36
C MET A 93 -5.81 -6.91 -2.98
N ILE A 94 -4.99 -6.03 -2.42
CA ILE A 94 -5.20 -5.44 -1.07
C ILE A 94 -6.55 -4.74 -1.00
N THR A 95 -6.88 -3.92 -1.99
CA THR A 95 -8.15 -3.17 -2.02
C THR A 95 -9.38 -4.08 -2.05
N GLY A 96 -9.30 -5.22 -2.74
CA GLY A 96 -10.36 -6.23 -2.73
C GLY A 96 -10.52 -6.92 -1.38
N LEU A 97 -9.40 -7.28 -0.74
CA LEU A 97 -9.36 -7.86 0.60
C LEU A 97 -9.94 -6.90 1.65
N VAL A 98 -9.53 -5.64 1.61
CA VAL A 98 -10.03 -4.58 2.49
C VAL A 98 -11.54 -4.37 2.27
N CYS A 99 -11.97 -4.20 1.02
CA CYS A 99 -13.37 -3.89 0.69
C CYS A 99 -14.34 -4.98 1.18
N ILE A 100 -13.99 -6.25 1.03
CA ILE A 100 -14.90 -7.35 1.42
C ILE A 100 -14.94 -7.62 2.92
N THR A 101 -13.92 -7.19 3.67
CA THR A 101 -13.78 -7.46 5.12
C THR A 101 -15.05 -7.19 5.94
N PRO A 102 -15.70 -6.01 5.87
CA PRO A 102 -16.92 -5.75 6.64
C PRO A 102 -18.16 -6.55 6.18
N GLY A 103 -18.12 -7.14 4.99
CA GLY A 103 -19.26 -7.80 4.35
C GLY A 103 -19.09 -9.32 4.16
N ALA A 104 -17.91 -9.87 4.41
CA ALA A 104 -17.50 -11.18 3.89
C ALA A 104 -18.50 -12.30 4.22
N GLY A 105 -18.99 -12.37 5.47
CA GLY A 105 -19.95 -13.38 5.91
C GLY A 105 -21.42 -13.00 5.79
N VAL A 106 -21.74 -11.78 5.32
CA VAL A 106 -23.11 -11.23 5.37
C VAL A 106 -23.65 -10.78 4.02
N VAL A 107 -22.84 -10.79 2.95
CA VAL A 107 -23.25 -10.51 1.57
C VAL A 107 -23.27 -11.78 0.72
N GLU A 108 -24.02 -11.74 -0.38
CA GLU A 108 -24.01 -12.82 -1.37
C GLU A 108 -22.78 -12.75 -2.28
N SER A 109 -22.39 -13.89 -2.87
CA SER A 109 -21.19 -13.96 -3.70
C SER A 109 -21.27 -13.12 -4.97
N TRP A 110 -22.45 -12.91 -5.55
CA TRP A 110 -22.59 -11.96 -6.67
C TRP A 110 -22.30 -10.52 -6.23
N ALA A 111 -22.69 -10.14 -5.00
CA ALA A 111 -22.40 -8.83 -4.45
C ALA A 111 -20.91 -8.68 -4.14
N ALA A 112 -20.24 -9.75 -3.69
CA ALA A 112 -18.78 -9.77 -3.51
C ALA A 112 -18.03 -9.50 -4.83
N ILE A 113 -18.52 -10.00 -5.97
CA ILE A 113 -17.96 -9.69 -7.29
C ILE A 113 -18.14 -8.19 -7.61
N LEU A 114 -19.33 -7.62 -7.37
CA LEU A 114 -19.55 -6.18 -7.57
C LEU A 114 -18.68 -5.33 -6.65
N MET A 115 -18.53 -5.73 -5.38
CA MET A 115 -17.62 -5.08 -4.43
C MET A 115 -16.18 -5.10 -4.94
N GLY A 116 -15.75 -6.23 -5.53
CA GLY A 116 -14.44 -6.35 -6.17
C GLY A 116 -14.28 -5.45 -7.40
N LEU A 117 -15.30 -5.35 -8.25
CA LEU A 117 -15.30 -4.42 -9.38
C LEU A 117 -15.12 -2.97 -8.92
N MET A 118 -15.82 -2.59 -7.85
CA MET A 118 -15.75 -1.23 -7.29
C MET A 118 -14.43 -0.98 -6.55
N SER A 119 -13.91 -1.95 -5.79
CA SER A 119 -12.63 -1.79 -5.07
C SER A 119 -11.41 -1.80 -5.98
N GLY A 120 -11.49 -2.47 -7.13
CA GLY A 120 -10.43 -2.42 -8.14
C GLY A 120 -10.41 -1.11 -8.93
N SER A 121 -11.54 -0.38 -8.98
CA SER A 121 -11.69 0.82 -9.82
C SER A 121 -11.69 2.14 -9.05
N ILE A 122 -12.38 2.22 -7.90
CA ILE A 122 -12.51 3.47 -7.13
C ILE A 122 -11.17 3.84 -6.46
N PRO A 123 -10.56 2.98 -5.61
CA PRO A 123 -9.20 3.20 -5.11
C PRO A 123 -8.15 3.44 -6.20
N TRP A 124 -8.24 2.73 -7.34
CA TRP A 124 -7.38 2.98 -8.49
C TRP A 124 -7.52 4.43 -8.97
N TYR A 125 -8.76 4.90 -9.15
CA TYR A 125 -9.04 6.26 -9.59
C TYR A 125 -8.57 7.31 -8.58
N THR A 126 -8.80 7.09 -7.28
CA THR A 126 -8.36 8.04 -6.25
C THR A 126 -6.84 8.13 -6.20
N MET A 127 -6.15 7.00 -6.30
CA MET A 127 -4.68 6.94 -6.27
C MET A 127 -4.05 7.49 -7.56
N MET A 128 -4.55 7.11 -8.73
CA MET A 128 -3.90 7.41 -10.01
C MET A 128 -4.29 8.78 -10.59
N VAL A 129 -5.50 9.26 -10.26
CA VAL A 129 -6.06 10.49 -10.84
C VAL A 129 -6.22 11.59 -9.79
N VAL A 130 -6.94 11.32 -8.71
CA VAL A 130 -7.29 12.36 -7.72
C VAL A 130 -6.05 12.83 -6.96
N HIS A 131 -5.23 11.91 -6.47
CA HIS A 131 -4.03 12.21 -5.70
C HIS A 131 -3.08 13.15 -6.47
N LYS A 132 -2.94 12.96 -7.80
CA LYS A 132 -2.09 13.79 -8.67
C LYS A 132 -2.66 15.17 -8.98
N ARG A 133 -3.98 15.36 -8.85
CA ARG A 133 -4.67 16.61 -9.22
C ARG A 133 -4.87 17.56 -8.04
N LEU A 134 -4.98 17.04 -6.83
CA LEU A 134 -5.30 17.85 -5.66
C LEU A 134 -4.04 18.22 -4.88
N ALA A 135 -3.79 19.53 -4.76
CA ALA A 135 -2.64 20.07 -4.05
C ALA A 135 -2.55 19.61 -2.58
N PHE A 136 -3.70 19.36 -1.93
CA PHE A 136 -3.74 18.81 -0.58
C PHE A 136 -3.04 17.44 -0.49
N PHE A 137 -3.39 16.51 -1.38
CA PHE A 137 -2.81 15.17 -1.37
C PHE A 137 -1.34 15.17 -1.79
N GLN A 138 -0.89 16.16 -2.57
CA GLN A 138 0.54 16.33 -2.90
C GLN A 138 1.40 16.78 -1.71
N LYS A 139 0.79 17.32 -0.64
CA LYS A 139 1.50 17.65 0.60
C LYS A 139 1.62 16.45 1.54
N VAL A 140 0.75 15.45 1.39
CA VAL A 140 0.73 14.24 2.22
C VAL A 140 1.61 13.18 1.57
N ASP A 141 2.69 12.79 2.24
CA ASP A 141 3.61 11.76 1.77
C ASP A 141 3.19 10.37 2.25
N ASP A 142 2.14 9.83 1.64
CA ASP A 142 1.66 8.47 1.89
C ASP A 142 2.48 7.45 1.07
N THR A 143 3.57 6.97 1.67
CA THR A 143 4.61 6.17 1.01
C THR A 143 4.09 4.85 0.42
N LEU A 144 3.14 4.21 1.11
CA LEU A 144 2.57 2.91 0.71
C LEU A 144 1.17 3.03 0.09
N ALA A 145 0.69 4.25 -0.14
CA ALA A 145 -0.68 4.53 -0.58
C ALA A 145 -1.76 3.91 0.34
N VAL A 146 -1.50 3.88 1.66
CA VAL A 146 -2.40 3.30 2.68
C VAL A 146 -3.76 3.99 2.67
N PHE A 147 -3.81 5.30 2.43
CA PHE A 147 -5.06 6.05 2.39
C PHE A 147 -6.01 5.49 1.32
N HIS A 148 -5.51 5.25 0.11
CA HIS A 148 -6.37 4.75 -0.98
C HIS A 148 -6.70 3.27 -0.82
N THR A 149 -5.71 2.49 -0.38
CA THR A 149 -5.83 1.03 -0.33
C THR A 149 -6.60 0.54 0.89
N HIS A 150 -6.57 1.29 1.99
CA HIS A 150 -7.23 0.95 3.24
C HIS A 150 -8.38 1.90 3.58
N ALA A 151 -8.16 3.22 3.62
CA ALA A 151 -9.21 4.15 4.05
C ALA A 151 -10.34 4.27 3.02
N VAL A 152 -10.00 4.49 1.73
CA VAL A 152 -11.01 4.57 0.66
C VAL A 152 -11.66 3.21 0.42
N ALA A 153 -10.88 2.13 0.28
CA ALA A 153 -11.42 0.79 0.07
C ALA A 153 -12.24 0.28 1.27
N GLY A 154 -11.83 0.60 2.50
CA GLY A 154 -12.52 0.21 3.73
C GLY A 154 -13.84 0.96 3.91
N LEU A 155 -13.85 2.28 3.65
CA LEU A 155 -15.09 3.06 3.61
C LEU A 155 -16.06 2.51 2.56
N LEU A 156 -15.56 2.24 1.36
CA LEU A 156 -16.32 1.62 0.28
C LEU A 156 -16.90 0.27 0.73
N GLY A 157 -16.08 -0.59 1.33
CA GLY A 157 -16.50 -1.87 1.88
C GLY A 157 -17.61 -1.74 2.92
N GLY A 158 -17.48 -0.80 3.86
CA GLY A 158 -18.49 -0.54 4.89
C GLY A 158 -19.82 -0.08 4.29
N VAL A 159 -19.78 0.86 3.34
CA VAL A 159 -20.96 1.37 2.62
C VAL A 159 -21.63 0.25 1.81
N LEU A 160 -20.86 -0.52 1.03
CA LEU A 160 -21.40 -1.61 0.22
C LEU A 160 -21.93 -2.76 1.07
N SER A 161 -21.35 -3.02 2.24
CA SER A 161 -21.90 -3.97 3.21
C SER A 161 -23.25 -3.49 3.75
N GLY A 162 -23.39 -2.19 4.04
CA GLY A 162 -24.68 -1.59 4.38
C GLY A 162 -25.71 -1.67 3.26
N LEU A 163 -25.27 -1.72 2.00
CA LEU A 163 -26.12 -1.84 0.83
C LEU A 163 -26.58 -3.29 0.61
N PHE A 164 -25.67 -4.26 0.74
CA PHE A 164 -25.83 -5.65 0.31
C PHE A 164 -25.97 -6.68 1.44
N ALA A 165 -26.01 -6.27 2.72
CA ALA A 165 -26.17 -7.22 3.82
C ALA A 165 -27.52 -7.98 3.72
N LYS A 166 -27.44 -9.31 3.59
CA LYS A 166 -28.61 -10.16 3.32
C LYS A 166 -29.25 -10.65 4.63
N PRO A 167 -30.59 -10.56 4.82
CA PRO A 167 -31.23 -10.87 6.11
C PRO A 167 -30.95 -12.27 6.68
N PRO A 168 -31.04 -13.39 5.91
CA PRO A 168 -30.72 -14.71 6.45
C PRO A 168 -29.25 -14.86 6.85
N LEU A 169 -28.33 -14.21 6.13
CA LEU A 169 -26.90 -14.26 6.44
C LEU A 169 -26.59 -13.48 7.72
N LEU A 170 -27.20 -12.30 7.89
CA LEU A 170 -27.13 -11.51 9.12
C LEU A 170 -27.61 -12.32 10.34
N ARG A 171 -28.74 -13.03 10.24
CA ARG A 171 -29.24 -13.91 11.30
C ARG A 171 -28.28 -15.05 11.62
N MET A 172 -27.64 -15.63 10.61
CA MET A 172 -26.67 -16.71 10.81
C MET A 172 -25.35 -16.20 11.40
N PHE A 173 -24.92 -14.98 11.06
CA PHE A 173 -23.68 -14.38 11.55
C PHE A 173 -23.83 -13.82 12.96
N TYR A 174 -24.88 -13.01 13.21
CA TYR A 174 -25.07 -12.26 14.45
C TYR A 174 -26.13 -12.86 15.39
N GLY A 175 -26.76 -13.98 15.02
CA GLY A 175 -27.83 -14.61 15.79
C GLY A 175 -29.12 -13.78 15.84
N ASN A 176 -29.83 -13.86 16.96
CA ASN A 176 -31.08 -13.12 17.22
C ASN A 176 -30.85 -11.69 17.74
N SER A 177 -29.66 -11.13 17.51
CA SER A 177 -29.38 -9.73 17.87
C SER A 177 -30.15 -8.76 16.96
N ASN A 178 -30.29 -7.52 17.39
CA ASN A 178 -30.90 -6.45 16.59
C ASN A 178 -29.94 -6.03 15.47
N HIS A 179 -29.91 -6.79 14.38
CA HIS A 179 -29.26 -6.38 13.12
C HIS A 179 -30.28 -5.73 12.19
N ARG A 180 -29.80 -4.76 11.41
CA ARG A 180 -30.60 -4.14 10.34
C ARG A 180 -30.16 -4.70 9.00
N ILE A 181 -31.10 -4.78 8.09
CA ILE A 181 -30.91 -5.38 6.76
C ILE A 181 -30.28 -4.37 5.79
N GLY A 182 -29.60 -4.89 4.78
CA GLY A 182 -29.00 -4.06 3.75
C GLY A 182 -30.04 -3.27 2.97
N LEU A 183 -29.67 -2.07 2.50
CA LEU A 183 -30.60 -1.15 1.84
C LEU A 183 -31.32 -1.78 0.65
N VAL A 184 -30.62 -2.58 -0.18
CA VAL A 184 -31.23 -3.26 -1.34
C VAL A 184 -32.39 -4.16 -0.90
N TYR A 185 -32.17 -5.00 0.11
CA TYR A 185 -33.20 -5.91 0.60
C TYR A 185 -34.32 -5.17 1.31
N SER A 186 -34.01 -4.11 2.06
CA SER A 186 -35.03 -3.29 2.72
C SER A 186 -36.01 -2.64 1.75
N ILE A 187 -35.54 -2.27 0.55
CA ILE A 187 -36.40 -1.70 -0.49
C ILE A 187 -37.34 -2.78 -1.04
N LEU A 188 -36.81 -3.99 -1.27
CA LEU A 188 -37.59 -5.14 -1.74
C LEU A 188 -38.66 -5.57 -0.72
N ASP A 189 -38.32 -5.54 0.57
CA ASP A 189 -39.20 -5.92 1.68
C ASP A 189 -40.15 -4.78 2.11
N LYS A 190 -40.10 -3.63 1.43
CA LYS A 190 -40.89 -2.41 1.74
C LYS A 190 -40.60 -1.82 3.13
N GLU A 191 -39.43 -2.11 3.70
CA GLU A 191 -38.93 -1.61 4.98
C GLU A 191 -37.80 -0.59 4.80
N PHE A 192 -37.96 0.37 3.88
CA PHE A 192 -36.91 1.35 3.54
C PHE A 192 -36.29 2.06 4.75
N LYS A 193 -37.10 2.35 5.79
CA LYS A 193 -36.62 2.98 7.03
C LYS A 193 -35.51 2.17 7.70
N GLU A 194 -35.56 0.84 7.63
CA GLU A 194 -34.57 -0.02 8.26
C GLU A 194 -33.25 -0.05 7.48
N GLY A 195 -33.31 -0.12 6.15
CA GLY A 195 -32.11 -0.01 5.31
C GLY A 195 -31.49 1.39 5.33
N ALA A 196 -32.29 2.45 5.37
CA ALA A 196 -31.79 3.82 5.52
C ALA A 196 -31.04 4.01 6.86
N LYS A 197 -31.58 3.45 7.95
CA LYS A 197 -30.87 3.42 9.23
C LYS A 197 -29.59 2.59 9.17
N GLN A 198 -29.58 1.47 8.46
CA GLN A 198 -28.36 0.66 8.28
C GLN A 198 -27.28 1.47 7.56
N MET A 199 -27.61 2.16 6.47
CA MET A 199 -26.66 3.04 5.78
C MET A 199 -26.17 4.17 6.68
N MET A 200 -27.07 4.79 7.43
CA MET A 200 -26.70 5.82 8.41
C MET A 200 -25.70 5.27 9.43
N TYR A 201 -25.91 4.06 9.96
CA TYR A 201 -24.98 3.44 10.91
C TYR A 201 -23.62 3.13 10.32
N GLN A 202 -23.54 2.66 9.07
CA GLN A 202 -22.26 2.46 8.40
C GLN A 202 -21.50 3.79 8.22
N LEU A 203 -22.20 4.86 7.85
CA LEU A 203 -21.59 6.18 7.69
C LEU A 203 -21.19 6.81 9.03
N LEU A 204 -22.02 6.68 10.07
CA LEU A 204 -21.70 7.14 11.42
C LEU A 204 -20.51 6.38 11.99
N GLY A 205 -20.45 5.06 11.82
CA GLY A 205 -19.32 4.23 12.22
C GLY A 205 -18.04 4.62 11.50
N ALA A 206 -18.10 4.80 10.18
CA ALA A 206 -16.95 5.25 9.39
C ALA A 206 -16.47 6.66 9.80
N GLY A 207 -17.40 7.59 10.02
CA GLY A 207 -17.10 8.93 10.53
C GLY A 207 -16.45 8.89 11.90
N PHE A 208 -17.01 8.10 12.83
CA PHE A 208 -16.45 7.91 14.16
C PHE A 208 -15.03 7.34 14.10
N VAL A 209 -14.80 6.25 13.37
CA VAL A 209 -13.46 5.63 13.23
C VAL A 209 -12.47 6.62 12.60
N THR A 210 -12.90 7.41 11.61
CA THR A 210 -12.04 8.41 10.96
C THR A 210 -11.64 9.51 11.95
N VAL A 211 -12.61 10.12 12.64
CA VAL A 211 -12.33 11.19 13.61
C VAL A 211 -11.51 10.67 14.78
N TRP A 212 -11.84 9.48 15.30
CA TRP A 212 -11.12 8.85 16.39
C TRP A 212 -9.66 8.61 16.03
N ASN A 213 -9.37 8.00 14.87
CA ASN A 213 -7.98 7.78 14.44
C ASN A 213 -7.25 9.10 14.20
N LEU A 214 -7.88 10.08 13.56
CA LEU A 214 -7.25 11.38 13.33
C LEU A 214 -6.89 12.07 14.64
N VAL A 215 -7.81 12.10 15.61
CA VAL A 215 -7.58 12.77 16.90
C VAL A 215 -6.59 11.98 17.75
N VAL A 216 -6.83 10.70 17.97
CA VAL A 216 -6.04 9.90 18.92
C VAL A 216 -4.63 9.65 18.40
N THR A 217 -4.45 9.31 17.11
CA THR A 217 -3.10 9.12 16.55
C THR A 217 -2.32 10.42 16.56
N SER A 218 -2.95 11.56 16.25
CA SER A 218 -2.27 12.87 16.33
C SER A 218 -1.85 13.20 17.76
N LEU A 219 -2.72 12.95 18.76
CA LEU A 219 -2.39 13.16 20.17
C LEU A 219 -1.25 12.24 20.63
N ILE A 220 -1.23 10.98 20.19
CA ILE A 220 -0.15 10.04 20.50
C ILE A 220 1.16 10.54 19.88
N CYS A 221 1.18 10.92 18.60
CA CYS A 221 2.38 11.45 17.96
C CYS A 221 2.88 12.72 18.68
N ILE A 222 2.00 13.69 18.95
CA ILE A 222 2.38 14.92 19.66
C ILE A 222 2.90 14.61 21.07
N LEU A 223 2.32 13.65 21.78
CA LEU A 223 2.81 13.32 23.12
C LEU A 223 4.17 12.64 23.09
N ILE A 224 4.38 11.72 22.13
CA ILE A 224 5.66 11.03 21.96
C ILE A 224 6.75 11.98 21.45
N SER A 225 6.41 12.95 20.58
CA SER A 225 7.35 13.97 20.08
C SER A 225 7.93 14.84 21.19
N ARG A 226 7.27 14.92 22.37
CA ARG A 226 7.82 15.64 23.53
C ARG A 226 8.89 14.86 24.30
N ILE A 227 9.12 13.59 23.95
CA ILE A 227 10.06 12.70 24.63
C ILE A 227 11.14 12.21 23.67
N VAL A 228 10.77 11.90 22.42
CA VAL A 228 11.66 11.38 21.38
C VAL A 228 11.34 12.00 20.03
N ASP A 229 12.37 12.21 19.22
CA ASP A 229 12.18 12.69 17.85
C ASP A 229 11.53 11.59 17.02
N LEU A 230 10.40 11.93 16.39
CA LEU A 230 9.63 10.98 15.57
C LEU A 230 10.24 10.78 14.17
N ARG A 231 11.22 11.60 13.81
CA ARG A 231 11.89 11.63 12.51
C ARG A 231 13.39 11.75 12.76
N MET A 232 14.18 11.03 11.99
CA MET A 232 15.62 11.18 11.98
C MET A 232 16.04 12.52 11.37
N ASP A 233 17.23 12.98 11.76
CA ASP A 233 17.86 14.17 11.19
C ASP A 233 18.06 14.01 9.66
N GLU A 234 18.08 15.14 8.94
CA GLU A 234 18.22 15.13 7.47
C GLU A 234 19.52 14.47 7.01
N GLU A 235 20.61 14.55 7.79
CA GLU A 235 21.88 13.89 7.47
C GLU A 235 21.76 12.37 7.55
N ASP A 236 21.13 11.84 8.59
CA ASP A 236 20.95 10.40 8.77
C ASP A 236 19.90 9.84 7.80
N LEU A 237 18.89 10.63 7.41
CA LEU A 237 17.93 10.23 6.37
C LEU A 237 18.60 10.01 5.00
N LEU A 238 19.68 10.73 4.69
CA LEU A 238 20.45 10.53 3.46
C LEU A 238 21.26 9.23 3.49
N ILE A 239 21.64 8.77 4.67
CA ILE A 239 22.39 7.52 4.88
C ILE A 239 21.42 6.33 4.92
N GLY A 240 20.27 6.48 5.59
CA GLY A 240 19.22 5.47 5.68
C GLY A 240 19.51 4.40 6.73
N ASP A 241 19.21 3.13 6.41
CA ASP A 241 19.28 2.01 7.35
C ASP A 241 20.67 1.84 7.99
N ASP A 242 21.76 2.18 7.28
CA ASP A 242 23.13 2.10 7.81
C ASP A 242 23.38 3.07 8.98
N ALA A 243 22.75 4.25 8.98
CA ALA A 243 22.87 5.19 10.10
C ALA A 243 22.21 4.67 11.38
N VAL A 244 21.13 3.88 11.24
CA VAL A 244 20.37 3.34 12.38
C VAL A 244 20.90 1.98 12.84
N HIS A 245 21.25 1.13 11.90
CA HIS A 245 21.53 -0.29 12.13
C HIS A 245 23.00 -0.66 11.95
N GLY A 246 23.81 0.18 11.29
CA GLY A 246 25.21 -0.12 10.95
C GLY A 246 25.37 -1.30 9.99
N GLU A 247 24.28 -1.66 9.28
CA GLU A 247 24.21 -2.78 8.36
C GLU A 247 23.43 -2.36 7.11
N GLU A 248 23.93 -2.74 5.94
CA GLU A 248 23.16 -2.62 4.70
C GLU A 248 22.30 -3.88 4.48
N ALA A 249 21.01 -3.68 4.18
CA ALA A 249 20.06 -4.76 3.94
C ALA A 249 20.47 -5.69 2.77
N TYR A 250 21.22 -5.17 1.80
CA TYR A 250 21.75 -5.93 0.68
C TYR A 250 23.24 -5.64 0.50
N ALA A 251 24.10 -6.58 0.90
CA ALA A 251 25.51 -6.56 0.54
C ALA A 251 25.71 -6.98 -0.94
N LEU A 252 25.26 -6.13 -1.87
CA LEU A 252 25.51 -6.31 -3.30
C LEU A 252 26.98 -6.02 -3.58
N TRP A 253 27.81 -7.05 -3.45
CA TRP A 253 29.23 -6.99 -3.78
C TRP A 253 29.39 -6.57 -5.25
N GLY A 254 29.73 -5.31 -5.51
CA GLY A 254 30.01 -4.81 -6.87
C GLY A 254 29.41 -3.46 -7.26
N ASP A 255 28.47 -2.90 -6.50
CA ASP A 255 27.97 -1.54 -6.76
C ASP A 255 28.89 -0.50 -6.11
N GLY A 256 30.04 -0.24 -6.76
CA GLY A 256 30.95 0.84 -6.36
C GLY A 256 32.43 0.60 -6.60
N GLU A 257 32.87 -0.62 -6.90
CA GLU A 257 34.27 -0.85 -7.23
C GLU A 257 34.54 -0.47 -8.69
N ARG A 258 35.23 0.67 -8.91
CA ARG A 258 36.07 0.78 -10.09
C ARG A 258 37.10 -0.33 -9.99
N MET A 259 36.92 -1.40 -10.77
CA MET A 259 37.99 -2.36 -11.08
C MET A 259 39.28 -1.55 -11.25
N PRO A 260 40.32 -1.77 -10.44
CA PRO A 260 41.56 -1.04 -10.60
C PRO A 260 42.00 -1.29 -12.04
N ARG A 261 42.11 -0.22 -12.84
CA ARG A 261 42.72 -0.34 -14.16
C ARG A 261 44.08 -0.95 -13.90
N LEU A 262 44.26 -2.21 -14.29
CA LEU A 262 45.56 -2.85 -14.41
C LEU A 262 46.33 -2.03 -15.45
N LEU A 263 46.97 -0.96 -14.99
CA LEU A 263 48.01 -0.25 -15.70
C LEU A 263 49.21 -1.19 -15.70
N MET A 264 49.16 -2.22 -16.55
CA MET A 264 50.35 -2.88 -17.06
C MET A 264 51.11 -1.86 -17.91
N THR A 265 51.80 -0.94 -17.26
CA THR A 265 52.92 -0.24 -17.87
C THR A 265 54.18 -0.94 -17.40
N PRO A 266 54.90 -1.65 -18.28
CA PRO A 266 56.17 -2.25 -17.89
C PRO A 266 57.14 -1.13 -17.54
N ARG A 267 57.60 -1.08 -16.29
CA ARG A 267 58.73 -0.24 -15.89
C ARG A 267 59.99 -0.83 -16.51
N ILE A 268 60.43 -0.29 -17.64
CA ILE A 268 61.77 -0.56 -18.17
C ILE A 268 62.79 0.09 -17.22
N PRO A 269 63.74 -0.67 -16.64
CA PRO A 269 64.72 -0.11 -15.72
C PRO A 269 65.69 0.85 -16.42
N TYR A 270 66.15 1.85 -15.65
CA TYR A 270 66.88 3.04 -16.08
C TYR A 270 68.34 2.80 -16.51
N ILE A 271 68.66 1.67 -17.14
CA ILE A 271 70.06 1.32 -17.50
C ILE A 271 70.37 1.48 -19.01
N CYS A 272 69.37 1.63 -19.89
CA CYS A 272 69.61 1.68 -21.34
C CYS A 272 69.52 3.06 -22.01
N ARG A 273 69.54 4.19 -21.28
CA ARG A 273 69.38 5.52 -21.90
C ARG A 273 70.67 6.29 -22.22
N ARG A 274 71.84 5.65 -22.18
CA ARG A 274 73.13 6.34 -22.44
C ARG A 274 73.97 5.81 -23.62
N MET A 275 73.40 5.00 -24.53
CA MET A 275 74.15 4.51 -25.70
C MET A 275 73.55 4.88 -27.08
N SER A 276 72.62 5.84 -27.17
CA SER A 276 72.00 6.22 -28.46
C SER A 276 72.04 7.71 -28.79
N ARG A 277 73.06 8.45 -28.32
CA ARG A 277 73.24 9.89 -28.66
C ARG A 277 74.66 10.22 -29.11
N GLN A 278 75.25 9.38 -29.97
CA GLN A 278 76.59 9.67 -30.49
C GLN A 278 76.84 9.21 -31.94
N SER A 279 75.82 9.15 -32.79
CA SER A 279 76.02 8.76 -34.21
C SER A 279 75.28 9.58 -35.28
N ASP A 280 74.51 10.62 -34.95
CA ASP A 280 73.59 11.22 -35.94
C ASP A 280 73.78 12.74 -36.16
N ASP A 281 74.98 13.29 -35.90
CA ASP A 281 75.34 14.68 -36.28
C ASP A 281 76.53 14.70 -37.26
N GLU A 282 76.43 13.99 -38.39
CA GLU A 282 77.29 14.22 -39.55
C GLU A 282 76.58 13.82 -40.86
N GLN A 283 75.63 14.66 -41.32
CA GLN A 283 75.29 14.79 -42.75
C GLN A 283 74.46 16.06 -43.02
N ILE A 284 75.17 17.06 -43.57
CA ILE A 284 74.74 18.26 -44.33
C ILE A 284 74.12 19.41 -43.52
#